data_AF-R4G2S5-F1
#
_entry.id   AF-R4G2S5-F1
#
_cell.length_a   1.000
_cell.length_b   1.000
_cell.length_c   1.000
_cell.angle_alpha   90.00
_cell.angle_beta   90.00
_cell.angle_gamma   90.00
#
_symmetry.space_group_name_H-M   'P 1'
#
loop_
_entity.id
_entity.type
_entity.pdbx_description
1 polymer ?
#
loop_
_entity_poly.entity_id
_entity_poly.type
_entity_poly.pdbx_seq_one_letter_code
_entity_poly.pdbx_strand_id
1 'polypeptide(L)' 'MQARFLLLFTVILLGMMGPVISTGIEKAGSCPDVNMPIPPLGICRTTCQTDSNCPDIKKCCKNGCGFMTCSTPKA' A
#
# COMPACT_ATOMS: atom_id res chain seq x y z
N MET A 1 7.93 -4.17 -41.62
CA MET A 1 8.71 -4.55 -40.42
C MET A 1 8.33 -3.74 -39.17
N GLN A 2 7.80 -2.52 -39.28
CA GLN A 2 7.53 -1.64 -38.12
C GLN A 2 6.24 -1.95 -37.33
N ALA A 3 5.15 -2.33 -38.02
CA ALA A 3 3.86 -2.61 -37.36
C ALA A 3 3.91 -3.80 -36.40
N ARG A 4 4.71 -4.84 -36.73
CA ARG A 4 4.91 -6.00 -35.86
C ARG A 4 5.67 -5.64 -34.58
N PHE A 5 6.68 -4.78 -34.67
CA PHE A 5 7.40 -4.30 -33.49
C PHE A 5 6.49 -3.48 -32.58
N LEU A 6 5.66 -2.59 -33.13
CA LEU A 6 4.70 -1.81 -32.35
C LEU A 6 3.70 -2.71 -31.62
N LEU A 7 3.16 -3.74 -32.28
CA LEU A 7 2.25 -4.70 -31.66
C LEU A 7 2.92 -5.53 -30.55
N LEU A 8 4.20 -5.87 -30.70
CA LEU A 8 4.95 -6.57 -29.66
C LEU A 8 5.20 -5.66 -28.46
N PHE A 9 5.59 -4.40 -28.69
CA PHE A 9 5.79 -3.42 -27.62
C PHE A 9 4.51 -3.14 -26.83
N THR A 10 3.35 -3.03 -27.49
CA THR A 10 2.08 -2.81 -26.78
C THR A 10 1.68 -3.99 -25.91
N VAL A 11 1.86 -5.23 -26.39
CA VAL A 11 1.59 -6.45 -25.63
C VAL A 11 2.52 -6.57 -24.43
N ILE A 12 3.81 -6.25 -24.60
CA ILE A 12 4.79 -6.25 -23.51
C ILE A 12 4.41 -5.24 -22.43
N LEU A 13 4.07 -4.00 -22.81
CA LEU A 13 3.66 -2.97 -21.87
C LEU A 13 2.40 -3.39 -21.10
N LEU A 14 1.37 -3.88 -21.79
CA LEU A 14 0.12 -4.37 -21.17
C LEU A 14 0.34 -5.59 -20.26
N GLY A 15 1.36 -6.41 -20.53
CA GLY A 15 1.73 -7.56 -19.71
C GLY A 15 2.44 -7.20 -18.40
N MET A 16 2.99 -5.98 -18.27
CA MET A 16 3.65 -5.52 -17.05
C MET A 16 2.69 -4.99 -15.98
N MET A 17 1.45 -4.65 -16.35
CA MET A 17 0.35 -4.47 -15.37
C MET A 17 -0.30 -5.82 -15.04
N GLY A 18 0.51 -6.78 -14.64
CA GLY A 18 0.01 -7.94 -13.90
C GLY A 18 -0.71 -7.48 -12.62
N PRO A 19 -1.60 -8.30 -12.05
CA PRO A 19 -2.23 -7.95 -10.79
C PRO A 19 -1.13 -7.75 -9.74
N VAL A 20 -1.10 -6.57 -9.11
CA VAL A 20 -0.34 -6.35 -7.88
C VAL A 20 -1.04 -7.17 -6.81
N ILE A 21 -0.74 -8.47 -6.76
CA ILE A 21 -1.21 -9.36 -5.71
C ILE A 21 -0.41 -8.94 -4.47
N SER A 22 -0.97 -8.02 -3.68
CA SER A 22 -0.47 -7.70 -2.35
C SER A 22 -0.65 -8.97 -1.51
N THR A 23 0.39 -9.80 -1.43
CA THR A 23 0.41 -11.03 -0.62
C THR A 23 0.53 -10.75 0.89
N GLY A 24 0.23 -9.52 1.32
CA GLY A 24 0.15 -9.18 2.72
C GLY A 24 -1.05 -9.86 3.37
N ILE A 25 -0.81 -10.64 4.42
CA ILE A 25 -1.88 -11.12 5.30
C ILE A 25 -2.59 -9.90 5.88
N GLU A 26 -3.81 -9.61 5.43
CA GLU A 26 -4.67 -8.57 5.98
C GLU A 26 -5.08 -8.94 7.42
N LYS A 27 -4.77 -8.07 8.37
CA LYS A 27 -5.22 -8.21 9.76
C LYS A 27 -6.62 -7.61 9.93
N ALA A 28 -7.34 -8.12 10.92
CA ALA A 28 -8.69 -7.65 11.25
C ALA A 28 -8.73 -6.16 11.66
N GLY A 29 -9.88 -5.54 11.44
CA GLY A 29 -10.12 -4.12 11.71
C GLY A 29 -9.69 -3.19 10.56
N SER A 30 -9.91 -1.89 10.75
CA SER A 30 -9.66 -0.86 9.72
C SER A 30 -8.59 0.13 10.15
N CYS A 31 -7.94 0.76 9.17
CA CYS A 31 -7.00 1.85 9.45
C CYS A 31 -7.70 3.05 10.13
N PRO A 32 -7.01 3.76 11.03
CA PRO A 32 -7.54 4.98 11.61
C PRO A 32 -7.74 6.06 10.54
N ASP A 33 -8.63 7.01 10.83
CA ASP A 33 -8.89 8.12 9.92
C ASP A 33 -7.79 9.17 10.11
N VAL A 34 -7.24 9.63 9.00
CA VAL A 34 -6.19 10.65 8.96
C VAL A 34 -6.68 12.00 8.44
N ASN A 35 -7.95 12.10 8.01
CA ASN A 35 -8.58 13.34 7.55
C ASN A 35 -9.26 14.10 8.70
N MET A 36 -8.60 14.13 9.86
CA MET A 36 -9.04 14.88 11.04
C MET A 36 -8.44 16.30 10.98
N PRO A 37 -9.10 17.35 11.53
CA PRO A 37 -8.52 18.70 11.65
C PRO A 37 -7.10 18.71 12.22
N ILE A 38 -6.80 17.76 13.12
CA ILE A 38 -5.45 17.50 13.63
C ILE A 38 -5.16 16.03 13.38
N PRO A 39 -4.45 15.68 12.29
CA PRO A 39 -4.17 14.29 11.98
C PRO A 39 -3.17 13.71 13.00
N PRO A 40 -3.25 12.41 13.32
CA PRO A 40 -2.25 11.77 14.15
C PRO A 40 -0.90 11.82 13.42
N LEU A 41 -0.03 12.68 13.92
CA LEU A 41 1.34 12.82 13.44
C LEU A 41 2.12 11.60 13.94
N GLY A 42 2.35 10.66 13.02
CA GLY A 42 3.21 9.50 13.25
C GLY A 42 4.67 9.81 12.93
N ILE A 43 5.48 8.76 12.83
CA ILE A 43 6.83 8.89 12.26
C ILE A 43 6.65 9.24 10.78
N CYS A 44 7.19 10.39 10.34
CA CYS A 44 7.14 10.80 8.92
C CYS A 44 8.17 10.02 8.07
N ARG A 45 8.12 8.69 8.11
CA ARG A 45 8.91 7.76 7.31
C ARG A 45 8.15 6.46 7.17
N THR A 46 8.21 5.83 5.99
CA THR A 46 7.65 4.50 5.78
C THR A 46 8.41 3.46 6.60
N THR A 47 7.72 2.73 7.48
CA THR A 47 8.28 1.67 8.33
C THR A 47 7.65 0.29 8.10
N CYS A 48 6.58 0.22 7.31
CA CYS A 48 5.93 -1.02 6.91
C CYS A 48 5.43 -0.92 5.46
N GLN A 49 5.23 -2.06 4.81
CA GLN A 49 4.57 -2.14 3.49
C GLN A 49 3.27 -2.92 3.57
N THR A 50 3.21 -3.94 4.43
CA THR A 50 2.05 -4.79 4.67
C THR A 50 1.80 -4.97 6.16
N ASP A 51 0.59 -5.39 6.51
CA ASP A 51 0.20 -5.70 7.90
C ASP A 51 1.12 -6.71 8.57
N SER A 52 1.68 -7.66 7.81
CA SER A 52 2.63 -8.66 8.29
C SER A 52 3.97 -8.07 8.79
N ASN A 53 4.33 -6.85 8.40
CA ASN A 53 5.51 -6.17 8.96
C ASN A 53 5.26 -5.62 10.37
N CYS A 54 4.00 -5.50 10.77
CA CYS A 54 3.63 -4.93 12.06
C CYS A 54 3.48 -6.03 13.11
N PRO A 55 3.83 -5.76 14.38
CA PRO A 55 3.62 -6.72 15.47
C PRO A 55 2.12 -6.85 15.79
N ASP A 56 1.76 -7.99 16.40
CA ASP A 56 0.43 -8.26 16.95
C ASP A 56 -0.71 -7.99 15.95
N ILE A 57 -1.76 -7.30 16.39
CA ILE A 57 -2.93 -6.90 15.61
C ILE A 57 -2.73 -5.60 14.81
N LYS A 58 -1.56 -4.95 14.91
CA LYS A 58 -1.36 -3.64 14.28
C LYS A 58 -1.36 -3.76 12.75
N LYS A 59 -2.01 -2.79 12.09
CA LYS A 59 -2.09 -2.70 10.62
C LYS A 59 -1.07 -1.70 10.08
N CYS A 60 -0.64 -1.90 8.84
CA CYS A 60 0.22 -0.99 8.11
C CYS A 60 -0.64 0.09 7.42
N CYS A 61 -0.67 1.28 8.01
CA CYS A 61 -1.59 2.34 7.62
C CYS A 61 -0.86 3.64 7.26
N LYS A 62 -1.44 4.41 6.36
CA LYS A 62 -1.00 5.78 6.08
C LYS A 62 -1.26 6.66 7.30
N ASN A 63 -0.27 7.45 7.71
CA ASN A 63 -0.41 8.43 8.79
C ASN A 63 -0.61 9.86 8.26
N GLY A 64 -0.71 10.84 9.17
CA GLY A 64 -0.92 12.25 8.84
C GLY A 64 0.20 12.89 8.00
N CYS A 65 1.43 12.36 8.03
CA CYS A 65 2.53 12.80 7.17
C CYS A 65 2.46 12.17 5.76
N GLY A 66 1.55 11.23 5.53
CA GLY A 66 1.40 10.51 4.28
C GLY A 66 2.28 9.26 4.11
N PHE A 67 2.99 8.84 5.16
CA PHE A 67 3.84 7.65 5.14
C PHE A 67 3.15 6.43 5.78
N MET A 68 3.59 5.22 5.44
CA MET A 68 3.06 3.97 5.98
C MET A 68 3.72 3.60 7.31
N THR A 69 2.93 3.45 8.36
CA THR A 69 3.39 3.10 9.72
C THR A 69 2.42 2.15 10.42
N CYS A 70 2.95 1.32 11.33
CA CYS A 70 2.14 0.41 12.13
C CYS A 70 1.24 1.17 13.10
N SER A 71 -0.09 0.99 12.97
CA SER A 71 -1.11 1.67 13.76
C SER A 71 -2.07 0.67 14.40
N THR A 72 -2.63 1.06 15.54
CA THR A 72 -3.71 0.28 16.18
C THR A 72 -4.96 0.31 15.30
N PRO A 73 -5.56 -0.84 14.95
CA PRO A 73 -6.75 -0.88 14.13
C PRO A 73 -7.96 -0.33 14.89
N LYS A 74 -8.91 0.25 14.16
CA LYS A 74 -10.27 0.49 14.65
C LYS A 74 -11.09 -0.79 14.51
N ALA A 75 -11.94 -1.06 15.50
CA ALA A 75 -12.93 -2.13 15.45
C ALA A 75 -13.94 -1.92 14.33
#